data_AF-A0A6P1ADW4-F1
#
_entry.id   AF-A0A6P1ADW4-F1
#
_cell.length_a   1.000
_cell.length_b   1.000
_cell.length_c   1.000
_cell.angle_alpha   90.00
_cell.angle_beta   90.00
_cell.angle_gamma   90.00
#
_symmetry.space_group_name_H-M   'P 1'
#
loop_
_entity.id
_entity.type
_entity.pdbx_description
1 polymer ?
#
loop_
_entity_poly.entity_id
_entity_poly.type
_entity_poly.pdbx_seq_one_letter_code
_entity_poly.pdbx_strand_id
1 'polypeptide(L)' 'MTTNTSKSNNPELKSVKNSPLSERQAWLETRRAILDLEAKGISDFVIFNALADLFHQRGEAEISHLLSEAAYRCYEK' A
#
# COMPACT_ATOMS: atom_id res chain seq x y z
N MET A 1 53.16 -9.44 0.87
CA MET A 1 52.86 -7.99 0.87
C MET A 1 51.74 -7.74 -0.15
N THR A 2 50.69 -7.03 0.29
CA THR A 2 49.58 -6.34 -0.45
C THR A 2 48.73 -7.18 -1.41
N THR A 3 47.56 -7.69 -1.03
CA THR A 3 46.20 -7.06 -1.06
C THR A 3 45.82 -6.40 -2.39
N ASN A 4 44.73 -6.86 -3.03
CA ASN A 4 43.52 -6.04 -3.13
C ASN A 4 42.30 -6.80 -3.68
N THR A 5 41.25 -6.67 -2.90
CA THR A 5 39.90 -7.22 -3.04
C THR A 5 39.05 -6.34 -3.96
N SER A 6 38.23 -7.04 -4.76
CA SER A 6 36.94 -6.71 -5.36
C SER A 6 36.43 -5.26 -5.29
N LYS A 7 36.05 -4.70 -6.45
CA LYS A 7 35.16 -3.55 -6.56
C LYS A 7 33.90 -3.96 -7.33
N SER A 8 32.94 -4.54 -6.60
CA SER A 8 31.58 -4.75 -7.09
C SER A 8 30.79 -3.47 -6.81
N ASN A 9 30.53 -2.68 -7.85
CA ASN A 9 29.70 -1.49 -7.76
C ASN A 9 28.23 -1.92 -7.65
N ASN A 10 27.76 -2.22 -6.44
CA ASN A 10 26.32 -2.33 -6.19
C ASN A 10 25.84 -0.95 -5.71
N PRO A 11 24.90 -0.29 -6.41
CA PRO A 11 24.31 0.93 -5.89
C PRO A 11 23.57 0.56 -4.61
N GLU A 12 24.10 1.03 -3.47
CA GLU A 12 23.41 0.95 -2.19
C GLU A 12 22.00 1.50 -2.37
N LEU A 13 21.01 0.62 -2.27
CA LEU A 13 19.63 1.00 -2.06
C LEU A 13 19.63 1.80 -0.76
N LYS A 14 19.68 3.13 -0.88
CA LYS A 14 19.54 4.03 0.27
C LYS A 14 18.21 3.68 0.89
N SER A 15 18.26 3.00 2.04
CA SER A 15 17.13 2.76 2.92
C SER A 15 16.55 4.13 3.25
N VAL A 16 15.54 4.56 2.49
CA VAL A 16 14.72 5.70 2.85
C VAL A 16 14.04 5.28 4.14
N LYS A 17 14.56 5.78 5.27
CA LYS A 17 13.90 5.67 6.55
C LYS A 17 12.59 6.44 6.42
N ASN A 18 11.53 5.75 6.04
CA ASN A 18 10.18 6.30 6.08
C ASN A 18 9.85 6.52 7.55
N SER A 19 10.05 7.75 8.04
CA SER A 19 9.45 8.16 9.30
C SER A 19 7.96 7.85 9.23
N PRO A 20 7.36 7.26 10.27
CA PRO A 20 5.92 7.00 10.27
C PRO A 20 5.18 8.31 10.01
N LEU A 21 4.30 8.30 9.02
CA LEU A 21 3.45 9.45 8.71
C LEU A 21 2.58 9.77 9.92
N SER A 22 2.34 11.06 10.19
CA SER A 22 1.25 11.43 11.10
C SER A 22 -0.08 10.91 10.56
N GLU A 23 -1.06 10.66 11.43
CA GLU A 23 -2.39 10.17 11.03
C GLU A 23 -3.01 11.05 9.92
N ARG A 24 -2.88 12.38 10.05
CA ARG A 24 -3.35 13.33 9.04
C ARG A 24 -2.65 13.16 7.69
N GLN A 25 -1.34 12.93 7.69
CA GLN A 25 -0.59 12.69 6.45
C GLN A 25 -0.95 11.33 5.84
N ALA A 26 -1.05 10.28 6.67
CA ALA A 26 -1.47 8.96 6.22
C ALA A 26 -2.87 9.01 5.56
N TRP A 27 -3.80 9.76 6.15
CA TRP A 27 -5.12 9.98 5.56
C TRP A 27 -5.06 10.72 4.22
N LEU A 28 -4.27 11.80 4.13
CA LEU A 28 -4.12 12.57 2.89
C LEU A 28 -3.50 11.74 1.76
N GLU A 29 -2.44 10.98 2.05
CA GLU A 29 -1.77 10.12 1.09
C GLU A 29 -2.67 8.95 0.65
N THR A 30 -3.42 8.35 1.59
CA THR A 30 -4.39 7.30 1.26
C THR A 30 -5.49 7.84 0.34
N ARG A 31 -6.04 9.02 0.66
CA ARG A 31 -7.05 9.67 -0.18
C ARG A 31 -6.51 9.96 -1.58
N ARG A 32 -5.27 10.44 -1.68
CA ARG A 32 -4.62 10.69 -2.97
C ARG A 32 -4.45 9.40 -3.78
N ALA A 33 -4.00 8.32 -3.14
CA ALA A 33 -3.83 7.03 -3.79
C ALA A 33 -5.15 6.47 -4.34
N ILE A 34 -6.26 6.61 -3.61
CA ILE A 34 -7.59 6.19 -4.06
C ILE A 34 -8.01 7.00 -5.30
N LEU A 35 -7.90 8.33 -5.24
CA LEU A 35 -8.22 9.21 -6.39
C LEU A 35 -7.38 8.88 -7.64
N ASP A 36 -6.09 8.55 -7.46
CA ASP A 36 -5.22 8.15 -8.56
C ASP A 36 -5.62 6.80 -9.18
N LEU A 37 -6.22 5.88 -8.41
CA LEU A 37 -6.76 4.62 -8.90
C LEU A 37 -8.08 4.83 -9.66
N GLU A 38 -8.97 5.64 -9.10
CA GLU A 38 -10.22 6.04 -9.76
C GLU A 38 -9.94 6.75 -11.10
N ALA A 39 -8.95 7.64 -11.15
CA ALA A 39 -8.52 8.32 -12.37
C ALA A 39 -7.98 7.35 -13.45
N LYS A 40 -7.53 6.15 -13.05
CA LYS A 40 -7.12 5.07 -13.95
C LYS A 40 -8.29 4.16 -14.36
N GLY A 41 -9.51 4.48 -13.94
CA GLY A 41 -10.71 3.71 -14.23
C GLY A 41 -10.88 2.45 -13.39
N ILE A 42 -10.15 2.33 -12.28
CA ILE A 42 -10.34 1.22 -11.33
C ILE A 42 -11.61 1.49 -10.53
N SER A 43 -12.51 0.52 -10.47
CA SER A 43 -13.78 0.66 -9.76
C SER A 43 -13.61 0.55 -8.24
N ASP A 44 -14.49 1.23 -7.50
CA ASP A 44 -14.57 1.18 -6.04
C ASP A 44 -14.62 -0.26 -5.51
N PHE A 45 -15.35 -1.14 -6.19
CA PHE A 45 -15.40 -2.58 -5.87
C PHE A 45 -14.00 -3.20 -5.83
N VAL A 46 -13.20 -2.98 -6.88
CA VAL A 46 -11.85 -3.54 -6.99
C VAL A 46 -10.93 -2.92 -5.94
N ILE A 47 -11.05 -1.62 -5.70
CA ILE A 47 -10.24 -0.92 -4.68
C ILE A 47 -10.52 -1.48 -3.29
N PHE A 48 -11.79 -1.56 -2.88
CA PHE A 48 -12.15 -2.06 -1.55
C PHE A 48 -11.84 -3.54 -1.38
N ASN A 49 -12.02 -4.37 -2.41
CA ASN A 49 -11.67 -5.78 -2.35
C ASN A 49 -10.16 -5.99 -2.17
N ALA A 50 -9.33 -5.25 -2.92
CA ALA A 50 -7.88 -5.32 -2.77
C ALA A 50 -7.40 -4.85 -1.38
N LEU A 51 -8.04 -3.81 -0.82
CA LEU A 51 -7.76 -3.37 0.54
C LEU A 51 -8.17 -4.44 1.57
N ALA A 52 -9.31 -5.10 1.39
CA ALA A 52 -9.75 -6.18 2.26
C ALA A 52 -8.72 -7.32 2.32
N ASP A 53 -8.20 -7.74 1.16
CA ASP A 53 -7.14 -8.75 1.07
C ASP A 53 -5.84 -8.31 1.76
N LEU A 54 -5.43 -7.05 1.56
CA LEU A 54 -4.23 -6.49 2.20
C LEU A 54 -4.32 -6.53 3.73
N PHE A 55 -5.45 -6.10 4.29
CA PHE A 55 -5.64 -6.09 5.74
C PHE A 55 -5.84 -7.50 6.31
N HIS A 56 -6.40 -8.43 5.53
CA HIS A 56 -6.45 -9.85 5.89
C HIS A 56 -5.04 -10.42 6.07
N GLN A 57 -4.14 -10.17 5.11
CA GLN A 57 -2.75 -10.63 5.15
C GLN A 57 -1.94 -10.03 6.30
N ARG A 58 -2.33 -8.86 6.81
CA ARG A 58 -1.73 -8.21 7.98
C ARG A 58 -2.27 -8.74 9.33
N GLY A 59 -3.28 -9.62 9.30
CA GLY A 59 -3.95 -10.10 10.51
C GLY A 59 -4.97 -9.10 11.07
N GLU A 60 -5.32 -8.05 10.33
CA GLU A 60 -6.26 -7.01 10.72
C GLU A 60 -7.68 -7.40 10.27
N ALA A 61 -8.22 -8.48 10.85
CA ALA A 61 -9.45 -9.13 10.41
C ALA A 61 -10.69 -8.21 10.45
N GLU A 62 -10.82 -7.35 11.47
CA GLU A 62 -11.96 -6.43 11.59
C GLU A 62 -11.98 -5.41 10.43
N ILE A 63 -10.83 -4.84 10.11
CA ILE A 63 -10.70 -3.86 9.02
C ILE A 63 -10.92 -4.54 7.67
N SER A 64 -10.34 -5.74 7.49
CA SER A 64 -10.57 -6.56 6.30
C SER A 64 -12.07 -6.85 6.09
N HIS A 65 -12.78 -7.20 7.16
CA HIS A 65 -14.22 -7.46 7.09
C HIS A 65 -15.02 -6.21 6.69
N LEU A 66 -14.74 -5.06 7.31
CA LEU A 66 -15.38 -3.79 6.95
C LEU A 66 -15.18 -3.43 5.46
N LEU A 67 -13.97 -3.65 4.94
CA LEU A 67 -13.63 -3.36 3.55
C LEU A 67 -14.28 -4.34 2.56
N SER A 68 -14.40 -5.62 2.92
CA SER A 68 -15.11 -6.61 2.10
C SER A 68 -16.61 -6.33 2.04
N GLU A 69 -17.23 -5.88 3.14
CA GLU A 69 -18.62 -5.40 3.11
C GLU A 69 -18.79 -4.16 2.22
N ALA A 70 -17.84 -3.21 2.29
CA ALA A 70 -17.87 -2.03 1.42
C ALA A 70 -17.76 -2.43 -0.06
N ALA A 71 -16.88 -3.37 -0.39
CA ALA A 71 -16.77 -3.92 -1.74
C ALA A 71 -18.09 -4.56 -2.17
N TYR A 72 -18.69 -5.42 -1.34
CA TYR A 72 -19.96 -6.08 -1.63
C TYR A 72 -21.08 -5.06 -1.94
N ARG A 73 -21.21 -4.00 -1.14
CA ARG A 73 -22.18 -2.91 -1.40
C ARG A 73 -21.93 -2.16 -2.71
N CYS A 74 -20.69 -2.11 -3.19
CA CYS A 74 -20.38 -1.54 -4.51
C CYS A 74 -20.76 -2.50 -5.65
N TYR A 75 -20.70 -3.81 -5.43
CA TYR A 75 -21.10 -4.82 -6.42
C TYR A 75 -22.62 -4.91 -6.62
N GLU A 76 -23.41 -4.66 -5.56
CA GLU A 76 -24.88 -4.72 -5.62
C GLU A 76 -25.54 -3.53 -6.36
N LYS A 77 -24.77 -2.51 -6.75
CA LYS A 77 -25.28 -1.29 -7.44
C LYS A 77 -25.21 -1.42 -8.95
#